data_AF-A0A174N9D0-F1
#
_entry.id   AF-A0A174N9D0-F1
#
_cell.length_a   1.000
_cell.length_b   1.000
_cell.length_c   1.000
_cell.angle_alpha   90.00
_cell.angle_beta   90.00
_cell.angle_gamma   90.00
#
_symmetry.space_group_name_H-M   'P 1'
#
loop_
_entity.id
_entity.type
_entity.pdbx_description
1 polymer ?
#
loop_
_entity_poly.entity_id
_entity_poly.type
_entity_poly.pdbx_seq_one_letter_code
_entity_poly.pdbx_strand_id
1 'polypeptide(L)'
;MSETCHPGIAYILQLYTEEQSRVDTALTHSVCHMSKEDGMRGMTLPYQLRSDWMVTSVLFLCFILVSYVLAHGKKHLEQQFKNFALSKERASLFDDTTASDVRYTLVLILQTCILSGFCVYDYFSDHDLILFRTMPHYLLLSIYIAYVVFFFVIKWLLYSFINWIFFNKTRNIIWLESYFNVVIGAGFLLFPIVLLIVYFDLSPQIAPYSIGFVIIIAKILLFYKCFSNFFNKLYGAFHLILYFCAFEILPDIVLWKGIILANNILVLNF
;
A
#
# COMPACT_ATOMS: atom_id res chain seq x y z
N MET A 1 -49.96 -69.14 -58.23
CA MET A 1 -48.71 -69.06 -57.44
C MET A 1 -47.67 -68.40 -58.33
N SER A 2 -47.14 -67.20 -58.11
CA SER A 2 -47.14 -66.25 -57.00
C SER A 2 -47.02 -64.86 -57.63
N GLU A 3 -47.91 -63.93 -57.32
CA GLU A 3 -47.88 -62.56 -57.86
C GLU A 3 -46.76 -61.75 -57.19
N THR A 4 -45.82 -61.25 -58.00
CA THR A 4 -44.77 -60.33 -57.55
C THR A 4 -45.34 -58.92 -57.53
N CYS A 5 -45.73 -58.44 -56.34
CA CYS A 5 -46.18 -57.07 -56.12
C CYS A 5 -44.96 -56.12 -56.08
N HIS A 6 -44.79 -55.29 -57.12
CA HIS A 6 -43.80 -54.22 -57.09
C HIS A 6 -44.32 -53.06 -56.22
N PRO A 7 -43.62 -52.67 -55.13
CA PRO A 7 -43.99 -51.47 -54.40
C PRO A 7 -43.86 -50.25 -55.32
N GLY A 8 -44.95 -49.50 -55.46
CA GLY A 8 -44.98 -48.30 -56.31
C GLY A 8 -44.04 -47.21 -55.77
N ILE A 9 -43.49 -46.40 -56.68
CA ILE A 9 -42.55 -45.30 -56.38
C ILE A 9 -43.09 -44.36 -55.29
N ALA A 10 -44.41 -44.14 -55.24
CA ALA A 10 -45.06 -43.33 -54.20
C ALA A 10 -44.87 -43.90 -52.79
N TYR A 11 -44.87 -45.23 -52.63
CA TYR A 11 -44.67 -45.89 -51.34
C TYR A 11 -43.22 -45.75 -50.86
N ILE A 12 -42.26 -45.85 -51.78
CA ILE A 12 -40.84 -45.64 -51.47
C ILE A 12 -40.57 -44.18 -51.08
N LEU A 13 -41.18 -43.22 -51.79
CA LEU A 13 -41.06 -41.80 -51.46
C LEU A 13 -41.63 -41.48 -50.08
N GLN A 14 -42.76 -42.09 -49.72
CA GLN A 14 -43.39 -41.92 -48.41
C GLN A 14 -42.51 -42.48 -47.27
N LEU A 15 -41.96 -43.68 -47.44
CA LEU A 15 -41.01 -44.27 -46.49
C LEU A 15 -39.75 -43.41 -46.33
N TYR A 16 -39.23 -42.86 -47.42
CA TYR A 16 -38.05 -41.98 -47.39
C TYR A 16 -38.35 -40.68 -46.63
N THR A 17 -39.52 -40.07 -46.85
CA THR A 17 -39.92 -38.85 -46.12
C THR A 17 -40.14 -39.11 -44.62
N GLU A 18 -40.69 -40.28 -44.27
CA GLU A 18 -40.91 -40.67 -42.87
C GLU A 18 -39.57 -40.91 -42.15
N GLU A 19 -38.62 -41.58 -42.81
CA GLU A 19 -37.29 -41.82 -42.26
C GLU A 19 -36.51 -40.51 -42.09
N GLN A 20 -36.57 -39.60 -43.07
CA GLN A 20 -35.96 -38.27 -42.98
C GLN A 20 -36.51 -37.47 -41.79
N SER A 21 -37.83 -37.48 -41.61
CA SER A 21 -38.47 -36.78 -40.48
C SER A 21 -38.06 -37.34 -39.11
N ARG A 22 -37.85 -38.67 -39.04
CA ARG A 22 -37.39 -39.35 -37.82
C ARG A 22 -35.95 -38.98 -37.49
N VAL A 23 -35.09 -38.91 -38.51
CA VAL A 23 -33.69 -38.49 -38.36
C VAL A 23 -33.60 -37.03 -37.92
N ASP A 24 -34.38 -36.13 -38.53
CA ASP A 24 -34.40 -34.72 -38.17
C ASP A 24 -34.90 -34.50 -36.73
N THR A 25 -35.93 -35.26 -36.31
CA THR A 25 -36.44 -35.23 -34.93
C THR A 25 -35.41 -35.74 -33.93
N ALA A 26 -34.71 -36.84 -34.25
CA ALA A 26 -33.64 -37.39 -33.41
C ALA A 26 -32.44 -36.44 -33.30
N LEU A 27 -32.05 -35.79 -34.41
CA LEU A 27 -31.00 -34.79 -34.42
C LEU A 27 -31.37 -33.57 -33.58
N THR A 28 -32.60 -33.07 -33.70
CA THR A 28 -33.10 -31.93 -32.92
C THR A 28 -33.11 -32.25 -31.41
N HIS A 29 -33.53 -33.45 -31.03
CA HIS A 29 -33.49 -33.91 -29.64
C HIS A 29 -32.05 -34.02 -29.11
N SER A 30 -31.11 -34.50 -29.93
CA SER A 30 -29.69 -34.62 -29.59
C SER A 30 -29.03 -33.25 -29.39
N VAL A 31 -29.30 -32.29 -30.29
CA VAL A 31 -28.78 -30.92 -30.22
C VAL A 31 -29.35 -30.17 -29.02
N CYS A 32 -30.64 -30.37 -28.70
CA CYS A 32 -31.27 -29.75 -27.54
C CYS A 32 -30.67 -30.26 -26.22
N HIS A 33 -30.29 -31.55 -26.16
CA HIS A 33 -29.60 -32.13 -25.02
C HIS A 33 -28.15 -31.62 -24.86
N MET A 34 -27.47 -31.28 -25.96
CA MET A 34 -26.12 -30.73 -25.96
C MET A 34 -26.07 -29.22 -25.65
N SER A 35 -27.18 -28.49 -25.79
CA SER A 35 -27.21 -27.03 -25.61
C SER A 35 -27.36 -26.57 -24.14
N LYS A 36 -27.35 -27.49 -23.17
CA LYS A 36 -27.55 -27.17 -21.74
C LYS A 36 -26.49 -27.78 -20.83
N GLU A 37 -25.25 -27.85 -21.30
CA GLU A 37 -24.13 -27.80 -20.36
C GLU A 37 -23.92 -26.33 -19.99
N ASP A 38 -24.44 -25.92 -18.84
CA ASP A 38 -24.05 -24.65 -18.22
C ASP A 38 -22.52 -24.63 -18.18
N GLY A 39 -21.88 -23.76 -18.97
CA GLY A 39 -20.43 -23.63 -18.99
C GLY A 39 -19.89 -23.47 -17.56
N MET A 40 -18.69 -23.99 -17.30
CA MET A 40 -18.09 -23.94 -15.96
C MET A 40 -18.26 -22.54 -15.35
N ARG A 41 -19.02 -22.46 -14.25
CA ARG A 41 -19.18 -21.21 -13.49
C ARG A 41 -17.79 -20.73 -13.10
N GLY A 42 -17.37 -19.58 -13.66
CA GLY A 42 -16.10 -18.97 -13.30
C GLY A 42 -16.03 -18.79 -11.79
N MET A 43 -14.99 -19.34 -11.17
CA MET A 43 -14.69 -19.06 -9.77
C MET A 43 -14.19 -17.62 -9.69
N THR A 44 -14.69 -16.85 -8.72
CA THR A 44 -14.17 -15.50 -8.48
C THR A 44 -12.70 -15.61 -8.09
N LEU A 45 -11.81 -15.04 -8.91
CA LEU A 45 -10.39 -14.97 -8.59
C LEU A 45 -10.22 -14.19 -7.27
N PRO A 46 -9.38 -14.66 -6.33
CA PRO A 46 -9.05 -13.87 -5.15
C PRO A 46 -8.52 -12.50 -5.59
N TYR A 47 -8.88 -11.46 -4.84
CA TYR A 47 -8.46 -10.09 -5.14
C TYR A 47 -6.92 -10.02 -5.16
N GLN A 48 -6.35 -9.47 -6.23
CA GLN A 48 -4.91 -9.30 -6.40
C GLN A 48 -4.58 -7.81 -6.49
N LEU A 49 -3.77 -7.29 -5.57
CA LEU A 49 -3.38 -5.87 -5.60
C LEU A 49 -2.69 -5.47 -6.92
N ARG A 50 -2.00 -6.40 -7.58
CA ARG A 50 -1.30 -6.16 -8.85
C ARG A 50 -2.23 -5.90 -10.02
N SER A 51 -3.45 -6.44 -10.02
CA SER A 51 -4.39 -6.24 -11.13
C SER A 51 -5.01 -4.85 -11.15
N ASP A 52 -4.90 -4.11 -10.04
CA ASP A 52 -5.52 -2.80 -9.91
C ASP A 52 -4.68 -1.70 -10.55
N TRP A 53 -5.24 -1.10 -11.60
CA TRP A 53 -4.66 0.06 -12.30
C TRP A 53 -4.28 1.21 -11.35
N MET A 54 -5.06 1.42 -10.30
CA MET A 54 -4.78 2.45 -9.30
C MET A 54 -3.52 2.12 -8.48
N VAL A 55 -3.35 0.87 -8.03
CA VAL A 55 -2.17 0.45 -7.26
C VAL A 55 -0.92 0.65 -8.12
N THR A 56 -0.96 0.20 -9.38
CA THR A 56 0.13 0.44 -10.33
C THR A 56 0.40 1.92 -10.53
N SER A 57 -0.65 2.75 -10.67
CA SER A 57 -0.51 4.21 -10.85
C SER A 57 0.18 4.87 -9.65
N VAL A 58 -0.22 4.53 -8.41
CA VAL A 58 0.38 5.07 -7.19
C VAL A 58 1.84 4.63 -7.05
N LEU A 59 2.16 3.37 -7.28
CA LEU A 59 3.53 2.87 -7.23
C LEU A 59 4.42 3.48 -8.32
N PHE A 60 3.86 3.74 -9.50
CA PHE A 60 4.56 4.40 -10.59
C PHE A 60 4.84 5.88 -10.27
N LEU A 61 3.86 6.60 -9.72
CA LEU A 61 4.07 7.96 -9.21
C LEU A 61 5.19 7.96 -8.17
N CYS A 62 5.14 7.00 -7.25
CA CYS A 62 6.17 6.79 -6.24
C CYS A 62 7.57 6.61 -6.83
N PHE A 63 7.68 5.78 -7.86
CA PHE A 63 8.92 5.55 -8.59
C PHE A 63 9.46 6.82 -9.27
N ILE A 64 8.58 7.61 -9.89
CA ILE A 64 8.94 8.89 -10.51
C ILE A 64 9.47 9.86 -9.46
N LEU A 65 8.80 9.99 -8.31
CA LEU A 65 9.22 10.90 -7.24
C LEU A 65 10.61 10.53 -6.70
N VAL A 66 10.85 9.24 -6.44
CA VAL A 66 12.17 8.75 -5.99
C VAL A 66 13.24 8.96 -7.05
N SER A 67 12.93 8.65 -8.32
CA SER A 67 13.85 8.83 -9.45
C SER A 67 14.19 10.30 -9.70
N TYR A 68 13.23 11.21 -9.58
CA TYR A 68 13.44 12.65 -9.67
C TYR A 68 14.46 13.13 -8.62
N VAL A 69 14.30 12.70 -7.36
CA VAL A 69 15.22 13.06 -6.28
C VAL A 69 16.59 12.39 -6.45
N LEU A 70 16.66 11.16 -6.94
CA LEU A 70 17.93 10.51 -7.28
C LEU A 70 18.66 11.17 -8.45
N ALA A 71 17.93 11.70 -9.44
CA ALA A 71 18.51 12.36 -10.60
C ALA A 71 19.07 13.75 -10.25
N HIS A 72 18.33 14.55 -9.49
CA HIS A 72 18.67 15.95 -9.23
C HIS A 72 19.21 16.24 -7.81
N GLY A 73 19.01 15.31 -6.87
CA GLY A 73 19.32 15.45 -5.45
C GLY A 73 20.47 14.56 -4.97
N LYS A 74 21.38 14.09 -5.85
CA LYS A 74 22.48 13.17 -5.44
C LYS A 74 23.31 13.69 -4.27
N LYS A 75 23.72 14.96 -4.31
CA LYS A 75 24.48 15.59 -3.21
C LYS A 75 23.69 15.64 -1.92
N HIS A 76 22.40 15.96 -2.01
CA HIS A 76 21.49 15.97 -0.88
C HIS A 76 21.37 14.58 -0.26
N LEU A 77 21.17 13.53 -1.07
CA LEU A 77 21.11 12.15 -0.59
C LEU A 77 22.44 11.68 0.01
N GLU A 78 23.58 12.02 -0.57
CA GLU A 78 24.90 11.70 0.01
C GLU A 78 25.09 12.36 1.38
N GLN A 79 24.70 13.63 1.52
CA GLN A 79 24.71 14.32 2.81
C GLN A 79 23.77 13.64 3.80
N GLN A 80 22.58 13.23 3.37
CA GLN A 80 21.60 12.51 4.18
C GLN A 80 22.15 11.19 4.73
N PHE A 81 22.73 10.34 3.87
CA PHE A 81 23.35 9.09 4.27
C PHE A 81 24.54 9.30 5.21
N LYS A 82 25.38 10.30 4.95
CA LYS A 82 26.49 10.67 5.84
C LYS A 82 25.98 11.13 7.21
N ASN A 83 24.95 11.97 7.25
CA ASN A 83 24.30 12.44 8.48
C ASN A 83 23.48 11.34 9.19
N PHE A 84 23.20 10.23 8.51
CA PHE A 84 22.59 9.04 9.08
C PHE A 84 23.64 8.17 9.80
N ALA A 85 24.81 7.98 9.16
CA ALA A 85 25.89 7.14 9.66
C ALA A 85 26.76 7.85 10.72
N LEU A 86 26.99 9.15 10.56
CA LEU A 86 27.77 9.98 11.48
C LEU A 86 26.81 10.90 12.24
N SER A 87 26.65 10.66 13.54
CA SER A 87 25.95 11.59 14.43
C SER A 87 26.66 12.95 14.37
N LYS A 88 25.97 13.97 13.85
CA LYS A 88 26.54 15.32 13.71
C LYS A 88 26.60 15.96 15.10
N GLU A 89 27.77 15.96 15.73
CA GLU A 89 27.99 16.57 17.06
C GLU A 89 27.93 18.12 17.03
N ARG A 90 27.96 18.73 15.83
CA ARG A 90 27.76 20.17 15.63
C ARG A 90 26.86 20.45 14.42
N ALA A 91 25.83 21.27 14.62
CA ALA A 91 25.29 22.06 13.52
C ALA A 91 26.42 22.92 12.97
N SER A 92 26.87 22.61 11.76
CA SER A 92 27.72 23.53 11.02
C SER A 92 26.90 24.79 10.79
N LEU A 93 27.34 25.91 11.36
CA LEU A 93 26.80 27.25 11.16
C LEU A 93 26.86 27.72 9.67
N PHE A 94 27.36 26.87 8.76
CA PHE A 94 27.60 27.14 7.35
C PHE A 94 26.87 26.19 6.39
N ASP A 95 25.97 25.31 6.87
CA ASP A 95 25.07 24.59 5.97
C ASP A 95 23.91 25.53 5.59
N ASP A 96 24.11 26.36 4.57
CA ASP A 96 23.02 27.09 3.93
C ASP A 96 22.09 26.05 3.26
N THR A 97 20.99 25.74 3.92
CA THR A 97 19.95 24.86 3.37
C THR A 97 19.40 25.51 2.11
N THR A 98 19.73 24.96 0.94
CA THR A 98 19.33 25.57 -0.33
C THR A 98 17.84 25.27 -0.54
N ALA A 99 17.09 26.18 -1.17
CA ALA A 99 15.67 25.99 -1.44
C ALA A 99 15.35 24.69 -2.22
N SER A 100 16.31 24.15 -2.98
CA SER A 100 16.23 22.84 -3.62
C SER A 100 16.21 21.68 -2.62
N ASP A 101 16.98 21.76 -1.53
CA ASP A 101 17.10 20.68 -0.53
C ASP A 101 15.79 20.49 0.22
N VAL A 102 15.10 21.60 0.51
CA VAL A 102 13.75 21.58 1.10
C VAL A 102 12.75 20.92 0.17
N ARG A 103 12.81 21.20 -1.15
CA ARG A 103 11.92 20.57 -2.14
C ARG A 103 12.13 19.05 -2.18
N TYR A 104 13.36 18.59 -2.24
CA TYR A 104 13.66 17.15 -2.26
C TYR A 104 13.23 16.46 -0.96
N THR A 105 13.46 17.11 0.19
CA THR A 105 13.00 16.64 1.50
C THR A 105 11.48 16.47 1.52
N LEU A 106 10.73 17.48 1.07
CA LEU A 106 9.26 17.44 1.03
C LEU A 106 8.74 16.35 0.09
N VAL A 107 9.36 16.20 -1.09
CA VAL A 107 8.99 15.14 -2.05
C VAL A 107 9.19 13.75 -1.43
N LEU A 108 10.32 13.52 -0.75
CA LEU A 108 10.60 12.25 -0.10
C LEU A 108 9.71 11.98 1.12
N ILE A 109 9.32 13.01 1.87
CA ILE A 109 8.35 12.87 2.96
C ILE A 109 6.98 12.49 2.41
N LEU A 110 6.49 13.20 1.39
CA LEU A 110 5.21 12.91 0.74
C LEU A 110 5.21 11.48 0.19
N GLN A 111 6.33 11.08 -0.43
CA GLN A 111 6.57 9.73 -0.91
C GLN A 111 6.43 8.69 0.21
N THR A 112 7.07 8.90 1.37
CA THR A 112 6.93 8.02 2.53
C THR A 112 5.49 7.95 3.00
N CYS A 113 4.77 9.07 3.06
CA CYS A 113 3.36 9.10 3.45
C CYS A 113 2.50 8.25 2.50
N ILE A 114 2.68 8.39 1.18
CA ILE A 114 1.95 7.60 0.18
C ILE A 114 2.21 6.10 0.38
N LEU A 115 3.48 5.70 0.52
CA LEU A 115 3.84 4.30 0.73
C LEU A 115 3.31 3.75 2.05
N SER A 116 3.35 4.52 3.13
CA SER A 116 2.79 4.10 4.42
C SER A 116 1.26 3.95 4.37
N GLY A 117 0.55 4.83 3.68
CA GLY A 117 -0.89 4.67 3.42
C GLY A 117 -1.18 3.44 2.57
N PHE A 118 -0.34 3.14 1.58
CA PHE A 118 -0.41 1.91 0.81
C PHE A 118 -0.19 0.66 1.66
N CYS A 119 0.78 0.65 2.58
CA CYS A 119 0.99 -0.46 3.51
C CYS A 119 -0.22 -0.72 4.42
N VAL A 120 -0.91 0.33 4.84
CA VAL A 120 -2.17 0.21 5.61
C VAL A 120 -3.25 -0.42 4.73
N TYR A 121 -3.40 0.06 3.50
CA TYR A 121 -4.33 -0.52 2.53
C TYR A 121 -4.08 -2.01 2.27
N ASP A 122 -2.82 -2.38 2.03
CA ASP A 122 -2.36 -3.75 1.83
C ASP A 122 -2.70 -4.65 3.03
N TYR A 123 -2.42 -4.19 4.25
CA TYR A 123 -2.78 -4.93 5.47
C TYR A 123 -4.29 -5.21 5.56
N PHE A 124 -5.13 -4.19 5.30
CA PHE A 124 -6.58 -4.34 5.39
C PHE A 124 -7.18 -5.14 4.24
N SER A 125 -6.53 -5.15 3.07
CA SER A 125 -6.92 -5.99 1.93
C SER A 125 -6.94 -7.47 2.30
N ASP A 126 -5.97 -7.91 3.09
CA ASP A 126 -5.85 -9.31 3.49
C ASP A 126 -6.71 -9.68 4.70
N HIS A 127 -6.96 -8.74 5.62
CA HIS A 127 -7.59 -9.01 6.91
C HIS A 127 -9.10 -8.68 6.95
N ASP A 128 -9.57 -7.68 6.20
CA ASP A 128 -10.95 -7.17 6.26
C ASP A 128 -11.67 -7.27 4.90
N LEU A 129 -11.95 -8.50 4.46
CA LEU A 129 -12.63 -8.80 3.20
C LEU A 129 -14.02 -8.14 3.06
N ILE A 130 -14.71 -7.89 4.18
CA ILE A 130 -16.04 -7.25 4.19
C ILE A 130 -15.92 -5.79 3.72
N LEU A 131 -14.91 -5.07 4.20
CA LEU A 131 -14.70 -3.67 3.89
C LEU A 131 -14.33 -3.47 2.42
N PHE A 132 -13.52 -4.36 1.86
CA PHE A 132 -13.16 -4.36 0.44
C PHE A 132 -14.33 -4.75 -0.48
N ARG A 133 -15.30 -5.53 0.01
CA ARG A 133 -16.49 -5.89 -0.77
C ARG A 133 -17.52 -4.76 -0.83
N THR A 134 -17.63 -3.96 0.23
CA THR A 134 -18.61 -2.87 0.33
C THR A 134 -18.12 -1.60 -0.37
N MET A 135 -16.81 -1.32 -0.34
CA MET A 135 -16.25 -0.05 -0.79
C MET A 135 -15.58 -0.14 -2.16
N PRO A 136 -15.69 0.91 -2.99
CA PRO A 136 -14.84 1.01 -4.16
C PRO A 136 -13.38 1.20 -3.71
N HIS A 137 -12.51 0.36 -4.26
CA HIS A 137 -11.11 0.23 -3.87
C HIS A 137 -10.35 1.56 -3.97
N TYR A 138 -10.73 2.41 -4.94
CA TYR A 138 -10.06 3.68 -5.15
C TYR A 138 -10.33 4.75 -4.09
N LEU A 139 -11.55 4.80 -3.56
CA LEU A 139 -11.85 5.67 -2.43
C LEU A 139 -11.09 5.20 -1.21
N LEU A 140 -11.04 3.89 -1.00
CA LEU A 140 -10.40 3.32 0.17
C LEU A 140 -8.89 3.62 0.22
N LEU A 141 -8.17 3.41 -0.88
CA LEU A 141 -6.74 3.75 -0.95
C LEU A 141 -6.52 5.25 -0.72
N SER A 142 -7.34 6.10 -1.34
CA SER A 142 -7.23 7.56 -1.18
C SER A 142 -7.49 7.99 0.27
N ILE A 143 -8.45 7.37 0.96
CA ILE A 143 -8.76 7.66 2.36
C ILE A 143 -7.58 7.29 3.26
N TYR A 144 -6.97 6.10 3.07
CA TYR A 144 -5.81 5.71 3.89
C TYR A 144 -4.61 6.62 3.67
N ILE A 145 -4.28 6.97 2.42
CA ILE A 145 -3.20 7.92 2.14
C ILE A 145 -3.49 9.27 2.79
N ALA A 146 -4.71 9.81 2.62
CA ALA A 146 -5.10 11.09 3.20
C ALA A 146 -5.04 11.07 4.73
N TYR A 147 -5.48 9.98 5.36
CA TYR A 147 -5.46 9.82 6.81
C TYR A 147 -4.03 9.82 7.36
N VAL A 148 -3.10 9.11 6.70
CA VAL A 148 -1.70 9.08 7.11
C VAL A 148 -1.01 10.44 6.90
N VAL A 149 -1.29 11.13 5.79
CA VAL A 149 -0.79 12.49 5.56
C VAL A 149 -1.29 13.45 6.65
N PHE A 150 -2.60 13.40 6.95
CA PHE A 150 -3.20 14.23 7.99
C PHE A 150 -2.57 13.96 9.36
N PHE A 151 -2.38 12.70 9.72
CA PHE A 151 -1.71 12.31 10.95
C PHE A 151 -0.27 12.82 11.02
N PHE A 152 0.48 12.71 9.92
CA PHE A 152 1.85 13.22 9.86
C PHE A 152 1.91 14.73 10.07
N VAL A 153 0.98 15.49 9.49
CA VAL A 153 0.88 16.96 9.68
C VAL A 153 0.58 17.30 11.14
N ILE A 154 -0.39 16.62 11.78
CA ILE A 154 -0.67 16.82 13.20
C ILE A 154 0.56 16.52 14.05
N LYS A 155 1.22 15.39 13.79
CA LYS A 155 2.44 14.99 14.50
C LYS A 155 3.52 16.05 14.37
N TRP A 156 3.74 16.56 13.16
CA TRP A 156 4.69 17.64 12.91
C TRP A 156 4.35 18.92 13.67
N LEU A 157 3.07 19.34 13.71
CA LEU A 157 2.62 20.51 14.48
C LEU A 157 2.84 20.33 15.98
N LEU A 158 2.51 19.15 16.53
CA LEU A 158 2.74 18.82 17.94
C LEU A 158 4.24 18.87 18.27
N TYR A 159 5.08 18.29 17.41
CA TYR A 159 6.53 18.37 17.55
C TYR A 159 7.02 19.81 17.53
N SER A 160 6.55 20.62 16.57
CA SER A 160 6.95 22.01 16.46
C SER A 160 6.55 22.82 17.70
N PHE A 161 5.34 22.60 18.23
CA PHE A 161 4.85 23.29 19.43
C PHE A 161 5.64 22.91 20.68
N ILE A 162 5.87 21.61 20.90
CA ILE A 162 6.54 21.10 22.09
C ILE A 162 8.03 21.40 22.06
N ASN A 163 8.66 21.28 20.89
CA ASN A 163 10.06 21.65 20.75
C ASN A 163 10.28 23.15 20.93
N TRP A 164 9.29 23.98 20.58
CA TRP A 164 9.38 25.41 20.80
C TRP A 164 9.35 25.79 22.28
N ILE A 165 8.56 25.09 23.12
CA ILE A 165 8.52 25.35 24.56
C ILE A 165 9.73 24.77 25.31
N PHE A 166 10.23 23.58 24.92
CA PHE A 166 11.32 22.90 25.63
C PHE A 166 12.73 23.24 25.14
N PHE A 167 12.91 23.67 23.87
CA PHE A 167 14.23 23.72 23.25
C PHE A 167 14.63 25.09 22.71
N ASN A 168 15.95 25.34 22.76
CA ASN A 168 16.56 26.49 22.09
C ASN A 168 16.43 26.33 20.56
N LYS A 169 16.28 27.44 19.83
CA LYS A 169 15.95 27.49 18.40
C LYS A 169 16.87 26.62 17.54
N THR A 170 18.18 26.63 17.82
CA THR A 170 19.18 25.82 17.10
C THR A 170 18.98 24.32 17.30
N ARG A 171 18.71 23.86 18.54
CA ARG A 171 18.53 22.43 18.84
C ARG A 171 17.22 21.89 18.27
N ASN A 172 16.17 22.72 18.23
CA ASN A 172 14.91 22.37 17.57
C ASN A 172 15.12 22.10 16.07
N ILE A 173 15.86 22.96 15.36
CA ILE A 173 16.15 22.79 13.94
C ILE A 173 16.92 21.49 13.69
N ILE A 174 17.99 21.23 14.44
CA ILE A 174 18.81 20.00 14.32
C ILE A 174 17.96 18.74 14.57
N TRP A 175 17.09 18.79 15.57
CA TRP A 175 16.20 17.69 15.90
C TRP A 175 15.19 17.43 14.78
N LEU A 176 14.55 18.48 14.27
CA LEU A 176 13.56 18.37 13.20
C LEU A 176 14.19 17.85 11.90
N GLU A 177 15.39 18.33 11.55
CA GLU A 177 16.16 17.83 10.43
C GLU A 177 16.48 16.34 10.62
N SER A 178 16.98 15.95 11.79
CA SER A 178 17.27 14.54 12.11
C SER A 178 16.04 13.65 12.03
N TYR A 179 14.88 14.15 12.48
CA TYR A 179 13.60 13.44 12.38
C TYR A 179 13.22 13.18 10.93
N PHE A 180 13.21 14.21 10.08
CA PHE A 180 12.89 14.07 8.67
C PHE A 180 13.87 13.15 7.94
N ASN A 181 15.15 13.20 8.29
CA ASN A 181 16.17 12.31 7.71
C ASN A 181 15.87 10.83 8.02
N VAL A 182 15.36 10.52 9.22
CA VAL A 182 14.92 9.16 9.57
C VAL A 182 13.65 8.75 8.83
N VAL A 183 12.67 9.65 8.70
CA VAL A 183 11.45 9.40 7.93
C VAL A 183 11.76 9.15 6.45
N ILE A 184 12.68 9.91 5.86
CA ILE A 184 13.15 9.74 4.49
C ILE A 184 13.88 8.40 4.32
N GLY A 185 14.80 8.08 5.23
CA GLY A 185 15.52 6.81 5.20
C GLY A 185 14.58 5.60 5.30
N ALA A 186 13.56 5.69 6.17
CA ALA A 186 12.52 4.68 6.28
C ALA A 186 11.73 4.53 4.98
N GLY A 187 11.31 5.64 4.34
CA GLY A 187 10.60 5.60 3.05
C GLY A 187 11.43 5.00 1.92
N PHE A 188 12.73 5.31 1.87
CA PHE A 188 13.65 4.74 0.89
C PHE A 188 13.80 3.23 1.04
N LEU A 189 13.83 2.72 2.28
CA LEU A 189 13.87 1.28 2.56
C LEU A 189 12.52 0.60 2.34
N LEU A 190 11.42 1.28 2.66
CA LEU A 190 10.06 0.79 2.51
C LEU A 190 9.68 0.63 1.03
N PHE A 191 10.15 1.52 0.15
CA PHE A 191 9.82 1.50 -1.29
C PHE A 191 10.12 0.16 -1.99
N PRO A 192 11.36 -0.38 -1.96
CA PRO A 192 11.65 -1.68 -2.58
C PRO A 192 10.89 -2.84 -1.91
N ILE A 193 10.62 -2.76 -0.60
CA ILE A 193 9.84 -3.77 0.12
C ILE A 193 8.39 -3.79 -0.37
N VAL A 194 7.77 -2.62 -0.54
CA VAL A 194 6.41 -2.50 -1.07
C VAL A 194 6.32 -3.03 -2.51
N LEU A 195 7.32 -2.72 -3.36
CA LEU A 195 7.39 -3.32 -4.70
C LEU A 195 7.50 -4.84 -4.64
N LEU A 196 8.28 -5.39 -3.71
CA LEU A 196 8.38 -6.83 -3.50
C LEU A 196 7.03 -7.44 -3.07
N ILE A 197 6.33 -6.82 -2.12
CA ILE A 197 5.02 -7.29 -1.65
C ILE A 197 4.03 -7.39 -2.81
N VAL A 198 3.90 -6.34 -3.61
CA VAL A 198 2.90 -6.27 -4.69
C VAL A 198 3.26 -7.10 -5.92
N TYR A 199 4.54 -7.08 -6.35
CA TYR A 199 4.98 -7.71 -7.60
C TYR A 199 5.61 -9.09 -7.44
N PHE A 200 6.02 -9.49 -6.24
CA PHE A 200 6.46 -10.84 -5.95
C PHE A 200 5.45 -11.66 -5.14
N ASP A 201 4.28 -11.07 -4.83
CA ASP A 201 3.18 -11.74 -4.12
C ASP A 201 3.68 -12.35 -2.79
N LEU A 202 4.33 -11.49 -2.00
CA LEU A 202 4.94 -11.90 -0.74
C LEU A 202 3.83 -12.35 0.20
N SER A 203 4.03 -13.49 0.89
CA SER A 203 2.99 -14.08 1.74
C SER A 203 2.39 -13.03 2.70
N PRO A 204 1.04 -12.97 2.84
CA PRO A 204 0.33 -12.07 3.76
C PRO A 204 0.82 -12.14 5.21
N GLN A 205 1.47 -13.23 5.60
CA GLN A 205 2.09 -13.37 6.92
C GLN A 205 3.43 -12.61 7.00
N ILE A 206 4.25 -12.65 5.94
CA ILE A 206 5.62 -12.12 5.91
C ILE A 206 5.62 -10.61 5.64
N ALA A 207 4.71 -10.14 4.78
CA ALA A 207 4.58 -8.72 4.42
C ALA A 207 4.53 -7.78 5.64
N PRO A 208 3.60 -7.95 6.62
CA PRO A 208 3.53 -7.07 7.78
C PRO A 208 4.77 -7.16 8.68
N TYR A 209 5.42 -8.31 8.81
CA TYR A 209 6.68 -8.43 9.57
C TYR A 209 7.81 -7.62 8.92
N SER A 210 7.92 -7.64 7.59
CA SER A 210 8.94 -6.86 6.87
C SER A 210 8.74 -5.35 7.03
N ILE A 211 7.48 -4.88 6.94
CA ILE A 211 7.12 -3.48 7.17
C ILE A 211 7.38 -3.10 8.64
N GLY A 212 6.95 -3.93 9.58
CA GLY A 212 7.16 -3.72 11.01
C GLY A 212 8.63 -3.63 11.37
N PHE A 213 9.49 -4.45 10.76
CA PHE A 213 10.94 -4.40 10.94
C PHE A 213 11.54 -3.05 10.54
N VAL A 214 11.13 -2.49 9.39
CA VAL A 214 11.58 -1.15 8.95
C VAL A 214 11.13 -0.07 9.93
N ILE A 215 9.88 -0.12 10.39
CA ILE A 215 9.34 0.85 11.35
C ILE A 215 10.11 0.77 12.68
N ILE A 216 10.37 -0.44 13.19
CA ILE A 216 11.12 -0.65 14.44
C ILE A 216 12.53 -0.07 14.32
N ILE A 217 13.24 -0.35 13.22
CA ILE A 217 14.57 0.22 12.97
C ILE A 217 14.51 1.75 12.97
N ALA A 218 13.54 2.33 12.26
CA ALA A 218 13.37 3.78 12.21
C ALA A 218 13.14 4.38 13.62
N LYS A 219 12.33 3.72 14.46
CA LYS A 219 12.07 4.15 15.85
C LYS A 219 13.31 4.05 16.74
N ILE A 220 14.09 2.96 16.63
CA ILE A 220 15.34 2.79 17.37
C ILE A 220 16.34 3.90 16.98
N LEU A 221 16.42 4.22 15.68
CA LEU A 221 17.29 5.28 15.18
C LEU A 221 16.85 6.68 15.65
N LEU A 222 15.54 6.95 15.67
CA LEU A 222 15.00 8.17 16.26
C LEU A 222 15.35 8.26 17.75
N PHE A 223 15.19 7.18 18.51
CA PHE A 223 15.53 7.13 19.92
C PHE A 223 17.03 7.39 20.16
N TYR A 224 17.89 6.76 19.36
CA TYR A 224 19.34 6.97 19.41
C TYR A 224 19.73 8.43 19.10
N LYS A 225 19.18 9.02 18.04
CA LYS A 225 19.42 10.43 17.70
C LYS A 225 18.87 11.37 18.77
N CYS A 226 17.75 11.03 19.40
CA CYS A 226 17.18 11.80 20.52
C CYS A 226 18.18 11.82 21.68
N PHE A 227 18.67 10.63 22.05
CA PHE A 227 19.62 10.49 23.15
C PHE A 227 20.91 11.27 22.88
N SER A 228 21.50 11.11 21.68
CA SER A 228 22.73 11.79 21.29
C SER A 228 22.59 13.32 21.23
N ASN A 229 21.43 13.85 20.84
CA ASN A 229 21.23 15.30 20.67
C ASN A 229 20.86 16.02 21.98
N PHE A 230 20.23 15.32 22.94
CA PHE A 230 19.70 15.95 24.16
C PHE A 230 20.57 15.78 25.41
N PHE A 231 21.37 14.73 25.56
CA PHE A 231 22.04 14.45 26.84
C PHE A 231 23.51 14.04 26.72
N ASN A 232 24.40 14.87 27.28
CA ASN A 232 25.77 14.47 27.68
C ASN A 232 25.82 13.86 29.10
N LYS A 233 24.69 13.77 29.83
CA LYS A 233 24.63 13.23 31.21
C LYS A 233 23.37 12.38 31.44
N LEU A 234 23.53 11.24 32.13
CA LEU A 234 22.53 10.18 32.36
C LEU A 234 21.24 10.61 33.08
N TYR A 235 21.27 11.65 33.91
CA TYR A 235 20.15 12.04 34.78
C TYR A 235 18.89 12.52 34.04
N GLY A 236 18.99 12.87 32.76
CA GLY A 236 17.83 13.28 31.93
C GLY A 236 17.18 12.16 31.11
N ALA A 237 17.68 10.93 31.19
CA ALA A 237 17.19 9.82 30.37
C ALA A 237 15.70 9.49 30.61
N PHE A 238 15.20 9.64 31.84
CA PHE A 238 13.78 9.42 32.15
C PHE A 238 12.85 10.41 31.43
N HIS A 239 13.23 11.68 31.34
CA HIS A 239 12.46 12.68 30.61
C HIS A 239 12.43 12.37 29.11
N LEU A 240 13.52 11.82 28.57
CA LEU A 240 13.59 11.39 27.16
C LEU A 240 12.68 10.19 26.88
N ILE A 241 12.65 9.19 27.77
CA ILE A 241 11.76 8.04 27.62
C ILE A 241 10.30 8.50 27.62
N LEU A 242 9.92 9.36 28.57
CA LEU A 242 8.55 9.89 28.64
C LEU A 242 8.19 10.69 27.37
N TYR A 243 9.11 11.53 26.91
CA TYR A 243 8.97 12.29 25.66
C TYR A 243 8.77 11.37 24.44
N PHE A 244 9.62 10.37 24.29
CA PHE A 244 9.54 9.41 23.19
C PHE A 244 8.23 8.62 23.24
N CYS A 245 7.82 8.14 24.41
CA CYS A 245 6.54 7.45 24.55
C CYS A 245 5.35 8.36 24.21
N ALA A 246 5.38 9.63 24.61
CA ALA A 246 4.29 10.58 24.36
C ALA A 246 4.17 11.01 22.88
N PHE A 247 5.29 11.15 22.16
CA PHE A 247 5.30 11.70 20.78
C PHE A 247 5.61 10.68 19.69
N GLU A 248 6.20 9.53 20.01
CA GLU A 248 6.46 8.47 19.04
C GLU A 248 5.57 7.25 19.22
N ILE A 249 5.31 6.79 20.45
CA ILE A 249 4.54 5.56 20.68
C ILE A 249 3.03 5.86 20.77
N LEU A 250 2.63 6.84 21.57
CA LEU A 250 1.22 7.18 21.77
C LEU A 250 0.53 7.60 20.46
N PRO A 251 1.11 8.45 19.60
CA PRO A 251 0.46 8.81 18.35
C PRO A 251 0.28 7.62 17.41
N ASP A 252 1.22 6.67 17.39
CA ASP A 252 1.10 5.47 16.55
C ASP A 252 -0.05 4.56 17.03
N ILE A 253 -0.24 4.42 18.34
CA ILE A 253 -1.38 3.68 18.92
C ILE A 253 -2.70 4.38 18.57
N VAL A 254 -2.74 5.71 18.68
CA VAL A 254 -3.90 6.52 18.31
C VAL A 254 -4.20 6.40 16.81
N LEU A 255 -3.17 6.41 15.95
CA LEU A 255 -3.29 6.19 14.52
C LEU A 255 -3.96 4.84 14.24
N TRP A 256 -3.45 3.76 14.83
CA TRP A 256 -3.98 2.41 14.62
C TRP A 256 -5.45 2.28 15.06
N LYS A 257 -5.77 2.77 16.27
CA LYS A 257 -7.15 2.77 16.78
C LYS A 257 -8.08 3.63 15.94
N GLY A 258 -7.60 4.78 15.46
CA GLY A 258 -8.37 5.68 14.61
C GLY A 258 -8.65 5.07 13.23
N ILE A 259 -7.72 4.31 12.65
CA ILE A 259 -7.95 3.58 11.39
C ILE A 259 -9.03 2.51 11.58
N ILE A 260 -8.96 1.71 12.64
CA ILE A 260 -9.99 0.70 12.94
C ILE A 260 -11.37 1.35 13.11
N LEU A 261 -11.44 2.48 13.83
CA LEU A 261 -12.69 3.21 14.01
C LEU A 261 -13.22 3.76 12.67
N ALA A 262 -12.35 4.34 11.84
CA ALA A 262 -12.72 4.84 10.52
C ALA A 262 -13.25 3.71 9.62
N ASN A 263 -12.60 2.54 9.64
CA ASN A 263 -13.04 1.35 8.92
C ASN A 263 -14.44 0.90 9.36
N ASN A 264 -14.70 0.85 10.67
CA ASN A 264 -16.02 0.48 11.19
C ASN A 264 -17.11 1.49 10.77
N ILE A 265 -16.80 2.79 10.79
CA ILE A 265 -17.73 3.84 10.34
C ILE A 265 -18.01 3.72 8.85
N LEU A 266 -16.99 3.42 8.04
CA LEU A 266 -17.13 3.20 6.60
C LEU A 266 -18.05 2.02 6.32
N VAL A 267 -17.84 0.89 6.99
CA VAL A 267 -18.68 -0.32 6.82
C VAL A 267 -20.13 -0.09 7.28
N LEU A 268 -20.38 0.77 8.27
CA LEU A 268 -21.74 1.05 8.76
C LEU A 268 -22.54 1.99 7.85
N ASN A 269 -21.87 2.91 7.15
CA ASN A 269 -22.53 3.97 6.38
C ASN A 269 -22.87 3.57 4.93
N PHE A 270 -22.45 2.39 4.47
CA PHE A 270 -22.67 1.87 3.12
C PHE A 270 -23.17 0.43 3.17
#